data_AF-A0A920UB81-F1
#
_entry.id   AF-A0A920UB81-F1
#
_cell.length_a   1.000
_cell.length_b   1.000
_cell.length_c   1.000
_cell.angle_alpha   90.00
_cell.angle_beta   90.00
_cell.angle_gamma   90.00
#
_symmetry.space_group_name_H-M   'P 1'
#
loop_
_entity.id
_entity.type
_entity.pdbx_description
1 polymer ?
#
loop_
_entity_poly.entity_id
_entity_poly.type
_entity_poly.pdbx_seq_one_letter_code
_entity_poly.pdbx_strand_id
1 'polypeptide(L)'
;MRSTVAIVGRPNVGKSTLLNRILGRREAIVEERPGVTRDRKEVEASWQGREFTLVDTGGWMADGNSLDEKVSRQSERAIADADAVLFVVDATVGVTEDDARVAGLLRSVSAPVLVVANKVDDRVHEAAVWEFMSLGLGEPEAVSALHGRGTGDLLDRLGAELPNEIPVETTEDNLIPARESLG
;
A
#
# COMPACT_ATOMS: atom_id res chain seq x y z
N MET A 1 1.23 -7.65 16.30
CA MET A 1 0.36 -7.87 15.13
C MET A 1 0.95 -6.98 14.04
N ARG A 2 1.30 -7.54 12.87
CA ARG A 2 1.97 -6.78 11.82
C ARG A 2 1.05 -5.70 11.28
N SER A 3 1.60 -4.53 10.98
CA SER A 3 0.80 -3.44 10.41
C SER A 3 0.23 -3.83 9.05
N THR A 4 -0.99 -3.41 8.76
CA THR A 4 -1.69 -3.65 7.50
C THR A 4 -1.72 -2.38 6.67
N VAL A 5 -1.30 -2.46 5.40
CA VAL A 5 -1.26 -1.34 4.46
C VAL A 5 -2.15 -1.65 3.26
N ALA A 6 -3.20 -0.86 3.06
CA ALA A 6 -4.09 -1.01 1.91
C ALA A 6 -3.56 -0.23 0.70
N ILE A 7 -3.50 -0.87 -0.48
CA ILE A 7 -3.19 -0.19 -1.75
C ILE A 7 -4.50 0.05 -2.49
N VAL A 8 -4.85 1.32 -2.70
CA VAL A 8 -6.15 1.71 -3.23
C VAL A 8 -5.99 2.63 -4.43
N GLY A 9 -6.96 2.61 -5.35
CA GLY A 9 -6.93 3.44 -6.54
C GLY A 9 -7.61 2.78 -7.74
N ARG A 10 -7.95 3.60 -8.73
CA ARG A 10 -8.62 3.15 -9.95
C ARG A 10 -7.87 2.02 -10.69
N PRO A 11 -8.53 1.29 -11.59
CA PRO A 11 -7.84 0.39 -12.50
C PRO A 11 -6.72 1.09 -13.28
N ASN A 12 -5.66 0.35 -13.61
CA ASN A 12 -4.56 0.76 -14.49
C ASN A 12 -3.66 1.92 -14.00
N VAL A 13 -3.87 2.45 -12.78
CA VAL A 13 -2.95 3.43 -12.15
C VAL A 13 -1.59 2.84 -11.74
N GLY A 14 -1.44 1.51 -11.81
CA GLY A 14 -0.20 0.79 -11.53
C GLY A 14 -0.05 0.24 -10.11
N LYS A 15 -1.17 -0.05 -9.41
CA LYS A 15 -1.18 -0.69 -8.08
C LYS A 15 -0.35 -1.98 -8.03
N SER A 16 -0.60 -2.93 -8.95
CA SER A 16 0.14 -4.19 -8.99
C SER A 16 1.63 -3.98 -9.27
N THR A 17 1.97 -3.03 -10.14
CA THR A 17 3.37 -2.68 -10.41
C THR A 17 4.06 -2.13 -9.17
N LEU A 18 3.36 -1.29 -8.39
CA LEU A 18 3.85 -0.77 -7.11
C LEU A 18 4.00 -1.89 -6.07
N LEU A 19 2.99 -2.75 -5.93
CA LEU A 19 3.04 -3.91 -5.05
C LEU A 19 4.26 -4.78 -5.38
N ASN A 20 4.42 -5.18 -6.65
CA ASN A 20 5.55 -5.98 -7.10
C ASN A 20 6.89 -5.29 -6.85
N ARG A 21 6.93 -3.97 -6.99
CA ARG A 21 8.15 -3.18 -6.69
C ARG A 21 8.50 -3.24 -5.21
N ILE A 22 7.51 -3.13 -4.32
CA ILE A 22 7.74 -3.19 -2.87
C ILE A 22 8.22 -4.59 -2.47
N LEU A 23 7.57 -5.63 -3.00
CA LEU A 23 7.94 -7.03 -2.76
C LEU A 23 9.34 -7.40 -3.30
N GLY A 24 9.66 -6.92 -4.50
CA GLY A 24 10.93 -7.19 -5.18
C GLY A 24 12.15 -6.51 -4.57
N ARG A 25 12.02 -5.74 -3.49
CA ARG A 25 13.19 -5.22 -2.76
C ARG A 25 13.94 -6.32 -1.96
N ARG A 26 13.39 -7.54 -1.83
CA ARG A 26 14.08 -8.75 -1.32
C ARG A 26 13.59 -10.12 -1.88
N GLU A 27 13.09 -10.18 -3.12
CA GLU A 27 12.45 -11.36 -3.77
C GLU A 27 10.97 -11.59 -3.42
N ALA A 28 10.10 -11.20 -4.35
CA ALA A 28 8.83 -11.91 -4.64
C ALA A 28 8.35 -11.42 -6.01
N ILE A 29 8.56 -12.25 -7.04
CA ILE A 29 7.99 -12.02 -8.36
C ILE A 29 6.55 -12.53 -8.30
N VAL A 30 5.58 -11.65 -8.07
CA VAL A 30 4.18 -11.99 -8.33
C VAL A 30 3.95 -11.83 -9.82
N GLU A 31 4.12 -12.92 -10.57
CA GLU A 31 3.73 -12.96 -11.98
C GLU A 31 2.20 -12.74 -12.09
N GLU A 32 1.81 -11.66 -12.77
CA GLU A 32 0.43 -11.46 -13.19
C GLU A 32 0.16 -12.32 -14.43
N ARG A 33 -0.65 -13.38 -14.29
CA ARG A 33 -1.24 -14.06 -15.45
C ARG A 33 -2.50 -13.30 -15.87
N PRO A 34 -2.65 -12.90 -17.14
CA PRO A 34 -3.89 -12.32 -17.64
C PRO A 34 -5.08 -13.22 -17.32
N GLY A 35 -6.09 -12.70 -16.61
CA GLY A 35 -7.31 -13.43 -16.27
C GLY A 35 -7.38 -14.01 -14.84
N VAL A 36 -6.41 -13.73 -13.96
CA VAL A 36 -6.46 -14.19 -12.56
C VAL A 36 -6.33 -13.02 -11.59
N THR A 37 -7.46 -12.52 -11.10
CA THR A 37 -7.53 -11.78 -9.83
C THR A 37 -9.00 -11.68 -9.42
N ARG A 38 -9.45 -12.65 -8.61
CA ARG A 38 -10.74 -12.56 -7.90
C ARG A 38 -10.60 -12.57 -6.38
N ASP A 39 -9.40 -12.84 -5.85
CA ASP A 39 -9.15 -12.90 -4.41
C ASP A 39 -8.22 -11.77 -3.95
N ARG A 40 -8.49 -11.22 -2.77
CA ARG A 40 -7.64 -10.27 -2.03
C ARG A 40 -6.21 -10.82 -1.99
N LYS A 41 -5.23 -10.08 -2.51
CA LYS A 41 -3.82 -10.46 -2.37
C LYS A 41 -3.27 -9.78 -1.14
N GLU A 42 -3.22 -10.52 -0.05
CA GLU A 42 -2.43 -10.17 1.13
C GLU A 42 -1.01 -10.69 0.92
N VAL A 43 -0.03 -9.81 0.99
CA VAL A 43 1.38 -10.18 0.80
C VAL A 43 2.24 -9.52 1.86
N GLU A 44 3.13 -10.30 2.46
CA GLU A 44 4.09 -9.82 3.45
C GLU A 44 5.19 -9.01 2.76
N ALA A 45 5.53 -7.87 3.35
CA ALA A 45 6.59 -6.98 2.89
C ALA A 45 7.44 -6.52 4.07
N SER A 46 8.66 -6.07 3.77
CA SER A 46 9.52 -5.44 4.77
C SER A 46 10.30 -4.26 4.20
N TRP A 47 10.50 -3.25 5.03
CA TRP A 47 11.30 -2.07 4.70
C TRP A 47 12.09 -1.60 5.93
N GLN A 48 13.41 -1.44 5.77
CA GLN A 48 14.33 -1.09 6.87
C GLN A 48 14.15 -1.91 8.16
N GLY A 49 13.81 -3.20 8.02
CA GLY A 49 13.60 -4.11 9.16
C GLY A 49 12.21 -4.03 9.81
N ARG A 50 11.32 -3.15 9.32
CA ARG A 50 9.89 -3.15 9.67
C ARG A 50 9.13 -4.10 8.76
N GLU A 51 8.31 -4.97 9.34
CA GLU A 51 7.44 -5.88 8.61
C GLU A 51 6.02 -5.32 8.54
N PHE A 52 5.34 -5.50 7.41
CA PHE A 52 3.95 -5.11 7.23
C PHE A 52 3.29 -5.97 6.16
N THR A 53 1.97 -6.05 6.19
CA THR A 53 1.16 -6.76 5.21
C THR A 53 0.60 -5.76 4.20
N LEU A 54 0.94 -5.93 2.92
CA LEU A 54 0.29 -5.22 1.83
C LEU A 54 -1.02 -5.92 1.47
N VAL A 55 -2.07 -5.14 1.33
CA VAL A 55 -3.37 -5.60 0.86
C VAL A 55 -3.67 -4.93 -0.46
N ASP A 56 -3.55 -5.68 -1.55
CA ASP A 56 -4.09 -5.26 -2.84
C ASP A 56 -5.53 -5.72 -2.96
N THR A 57 -6.36 -4.74 -3.16
CA THR A 57 -7.81 -4.80 -3.28
C THR A 57 -8.27 -4.95 -4.73
N GLY A 58 -7.33 -5.13 -5.67
CA GLY A 58 -7.62 -5.26 -7.09
C GLY A 58 -8.16 -3.95 -7.67
N GLY A 59 -8.32 -3.85 -8.99
CA GLY A 59 -9.03 -2.72 -9.58
C GLY A 59 -10.43 -2.63 -8.98
N TRP A 60 -10.71 -1.58 -8.20
CA TRP A 60 -11.87 -1.47 -7.30
C TRP A 60 -13.23 -1.48 -8.00
N MET A 61 -13.26 -1.46 -9.33
CA MET A 61 -14.48 -1.34 -10.10
C MET A 61 -15.23 -2.68 -10.14
N ALA A 62 -16.39 -2.75 -9.49
CA ALA A 62 -17.49 -3.48 -10.11
C ALA A 62 -17.96 -2.66 -11.32
N ASP A 63 -18.54 -3.30 -12.33
CA ASP A 63 -18.96 -2.70 -13.60
C ASP A 63 -20.15 -1.70 -13.47
N GLY A 64 -20.33 -1.08 -12.29
CA GLY A 64 -21.41 -0.15 -12.00
C GLY A 64 -21.04 1.32 -12.15
N ASN A 65 -22.08 2.16 -12.19
CA ASN A 65 -21.96 3.59 -12.45
C ASN A 65 -21.84 4.42 -11.16
N SER A 66 -22.24 3.89 -10.01
CA SER A 66 -22.19 4.60 -8.72
C SER A 66 -20.85 4.41 -8.01
N LEU A 67 -20.50 5.34 -7.11
CA LEU A 67 -19.27 5.24 -6.31
C LEU A 67 -19.25 3.96 -5.46
N ASP A 68 -20.39 3.59 -4.89
CA ASP A 68 -20.59 2.38 -4.07
C ASP A 68 -20.44 1.09 -4.88
N GLU A 69 -20.67 1.14 -6.21
CA GLU A 69 -20.40 0.03 -7.12
C GLU A 69 -18.93 0.04 -7.58
N LYS A 70 -18.33 1.23 -7.73
CA LYS A 70 -16.92 1.40 -8.13
C LYS A 70 -15.91 1.19 -7.00
N VAL A 71 -16.38 1.12 -5.75
CA VAL A 71 -15.60 0.82 -4.54
C VAL A 71 -16.21 -0.43 -3.94
N SER A 72 -15.57 -1.59 -4.17
CA SER A 72 -16.15 -2.84 -3.68
C SER A 72 -16.22 -2.91 -2.14
N ARG A 73 -17.10 -3.73 -1.56
CA ARG A 73 -17.16 -3.94 -0.09
C ARG A 73 -15.87 -4.50 0.50
N GLN A 74 -15.14 -5.33 -0.27
CA GLN A 74 -13.83 -5.86 0.11
C GLN A 74 -12.81 -4.76 0.35
N SER A 75 -13.00 -3.73 -0.44
CA SER A 75 -12.19 -2.58 -0.64
C SER A 75 -12.43 -1.60 0.53
N GLU A 76 -13.69 -1.27 0.84
CA GLU A 76 -14.03 -0.55 2.07
C GLU A 76 -13.48 -1.22 3.34
N ARG A 77 -13.59 -2.55 3.43
CA ARG A 77 -13.05 -3.33 4.56
C ARG A 77 -11.53 -3.21 4.66
N ALA A 78 -10.82 -3.34 3.54
CA ALA A 78 -9.37 -3.21 3.54
C ALA A 78 -8.91 -1.82 3.99
N ILE A 79 -9.65 -0.75 3.66
CA ILE A 79 -9.38 0.60 4.16
C ILE A 79 -9.67 0.71 5.65
N ALA A 80 -10.81 0.17 6.10
CA ALA A 80 -11.23 0.23 7.50
C ALA A 80 -10.27 -0.51 8.44
N ASP A 81 -9.69 -1.62 7.98
CA ASP A 81 -8.79 -2.47 8.77
C ASP A 81 -7.30 -2.06 8.62
N ALA A 82 -6.98 -1.05 7.81
CA ALA A 82 -5.59 -0.67 7.53
C ALA A 82 -5.02 0.31 8.57
N ASP A 83 -3.75 0.11 8.91
CA ASP A 83 -2.94 1.05 9.68
C ASP A 83 -2.43 2.21 8.81
N ALA A 84 -2.35 2.02 7.49
CA ALA A 84 -2.07 3.07 6.52
C ALA A 84 -2.64 2.75 5.14
N VAL A 85 -2.92 3.79 4.35
CA VAL A 85 -3.47 3.65 3.00
C VAL A 85 -2.54 4.28 1.97
N LEU A 86 -2.16 3.53 0.94
CA LEU A 86 -1.49 4.05 -0.25
C LEU A 86 -2.54 4.31 -1.33
N PHE A 87 -2.87 5.58 -1.56
CA PHE A 87 -3.79 5.97 -2.63
C PHE A 87 -3.03 6.26 -3.92
N VAL A 88 -3.06 5.31 -4.84
CA VAL A 88 -2.31 5.35 -6.10
C VAL A 88 -3.13 6.06 -7.18
N VAL A 89 -2.53 7.10 -7.76
CA VAL A 89 -3.06 7.89 -8.88
C VAL A 89 -2.07 7.90 -10.05
N ASP A 90 -2.53 8.25 -11.25
CA ASP A 90 -1.74 8.22 -12.48
C ASP A 90 -1.31 9.63 -12.89
N ALA A 91 -0.02 9.95 -12.73
CA ALA A 91 0.53 11.27 -13.02
C ALA A 91 0.49 11.63 -14.51
N THR A 92 0.36 10.65 -15.41
CA THR A 92 0.22 10.89 -16.85
C THR A 92 -1.19 11.31 -17.27
N VAL A 93 -2.17 11.07 -16.39
CA VAL A 93 -3.57 11.39 -16.61
C VAL A 93 -3.99 12.65 -15.86
N GLY A 94 -3.42 12.90 -14.68
CA GLY A 94 -3.85 13.96 -13.77
C GLY A 94 -5.03 13.54 -12.90
N VAL A 95 -5.69 14.50 -12.25
CA VAL A 95 -6.81 14.21 -11.34
C VAL A 95 -8.07 13.88 -12.15
N THR A 96 -8.69 12.73 -11.87
CA THR A 96 -9.97 12.35 -12.46
C THR A 96 -11.13 12.47 -11.47
N GLU A 97 -12.37 12.48 -11.97
CA GLU A 97 -13.55 12.48 -11.10
C GLU A 97 -13.59 11.30 -10.14
N ASP A 98 -13.16 10.12 -10.61
CA ASP A 98 -13.13 8.92 -9.79
C ASP A 98 -12.04 9.00 -8.71
N ASP A 99 -10.92 9.69 -8.95
CA ASP A 99 -9.96 9.98 -7.87
C ASP A 99 -10.54 10.93 -6.84
N ALA A 100 -11.20 12.00 -7.30
CA ALA A 100 -11.82 12.97 -6.42
C ALA A 100 -12.90 12.31 -5.52
N ARG A 101 -13.67 11.37 -6.09
CA ARG A 101 -14.65 10.58 -5.35
C ARG A 101 -13.99 9.66 -4.31
N VAL A 102 -12.96 8.90 -4.70
CA VAL A 102 -12.21 8.04 -3.76
C VAL A 102 -11.55 8.86 -2.66
N ALA A 103 -10.94 9.99 -3.01
CA ALA A 103 -10.36 10.91 -2.03
C ALA A 103 -11.42 11.44 -1.04
N GLY A 104 -12.65 11.66 -1.50
CA GLY A 104 -13.78 11.99 -0.64
C GLY A 104 -14.04 10.97 0.46
N LEU A 105 -13.99 9.69 0.12
CA LEU A 105 -14.12 8.60 1.10
C LEU A 105 -12.91 8.57 2.04
N LEU A 106 -11.71 8.63 1.48
CA LEU A 106 -10.45 8.54 2.24
C LEU A 106 -10.26 9.68 3.24
N ARG A 107 -10.81 10.87 2.99
CA ARG A 107 -10.79 11.99 3.96
C ARG A 107 -11.53 11.69 5.28
N SER A 108 -12.42 10.71 5.28
CA SER A 108 -13.17 10.31 6.49
C SER A 108 -12.50 9.18 7.28
N VAL A 109 -11.41 8.62 6.75
CA VAL A 109 -10.67 7.51 7.35
C VAL A 109 -9.69 8.04 8.40
N SER A 110 -9.56 7.33 9.52
CA SER A 110 -8.64 7.70 10.60
C SER A 110 -7.18 7.33 10.33
N ALA A 111 -6.96 6.29 9.51
CA ALA A 111 -5.63 5.85 9.12
C ALA A 111 -4.95 6.91 8.21
N PRO A 112 -3.63 7.12 8.34
CA PRO A 112 -2.88 7.99 7.45
C PRO A 112 -3.02 7.53 5.99
N VAL A 113 -3.23 8.49 5.10
CA VAL A 113 -3.37 8.28 3.65
C VAL A 113 -2.20 8.96 2.94
N LEU A 114 -1.42 8.18 2.19
CA LEU A 114 -0.34 8.66 1.37
C LEU A 114 -0.80 8.65 -0.09
N VAL A 115 -0.84 9.82 -0.72
CA VAL A 115 -1.11 9.92 -2.16
C VAL A 115 0.16 9.52 -2.91
N VAL A 116 0.05 8.54 -3.80
CA VAL A 116 1.16 8.03 -4.62
C VAL A 116 0.88 8.38 -6.08
N ALA A 117 1.48 9.47 -6.55
CA ALA A 117 1.44 9.87 -7.95
C ALA A 117 2.39 8.99 -8.75
N ASN A 118 1.86 7.91 -9.31
CA ASN A 118 2.62 6.89 -10.01
C ASN A 118 2.82 7.23 -11.50
N LYS A 119 3.75 6.53 -12.15
CA LYS A 119 4.18 6.70 -13.56
C LYS A 119 4.92 8.02 -13.84
N VAL A 120 5.61 8.55 -12.84
CA VAL A 120 6.46 9.74 -12.99
C VAL A 120 7.81 9.35 -13.63
N ASP A 121 7.78 9.14 -14.94
CA ASP A 121 8.92 8.64 -15.72
C ASP A 121 9.84 9.76 -16.23
N ASP A 122 9.32 10.99 -16.35
CA ASP A 122 10.04 12.18 -16.82
C ASP A 122 9.75 13.45 -15.98
N ARG A 123 10.42 14.56 -16.32
CA ARG A 123 10.30 15.86 -15.62
C ARG A 123 8.96 16.57 -15.83
N VAL A 124 8.23 16.24 -16.91
CA VAL A 124 6.93 16.85 -17.18
C VAL A 124 5.91 16.28 -16.20
N HIS A 125 5.91 14.96 -16.02
CA HIS A 125 5.07 14.30 -15.04
C HIS A 125 5.42 14.69 -13.61
N GLU A 126 6.70 14.96 -13.31
CA GLU A 126 7.15 15.44 -11.99
C GLU A 126 6.50 16.78 -11.61
N ALA A 127 6.33 17.69 -12.56
CA ALA A 127 5.64 18.95 -12.33
C ALA A 127 4.12 18.76 -12.11
N ALA A 128 3.51 17.78 -12.78
CA ALA A 128 2.08 17.48 -12.67
C ALA A 128 1.68 16.87 -11.32
N VAL A 129 2.64 16.30 -10.57
CA VAL A 129 2.40 15.69 -9.25
C VAL A 129 1.69 16.65 -8.29
N TRP A 130 2.02 17.94 -8.32
CA TRP A 130 1.43 18.93 -7.43
C TRP A 130 -0.08 19.16 -7.63
N GLU A 131 -0.63 18.79 -8.78
CA GLU A 131 -2.08 18.87 -9.03
C GLU A 131 -2.87 18.00 -8.05
N PHE A 132 -2.29 16.88 -7.61
CA PHE A 132 -2.94 15.94 -6.68
C PHE A 132 -3.10 16.48 -5.26
N MET A 133 -2.48 17.62 -4.92
CA MET A 133 -2.79 18.37 -3.70
C MET A 133 -4.27 18.73 -3.62
N SER A 134 -4.94 18.93 -4.77
CA SER A 134 -6.37 19.24 -4.85
C SER A 134 -7.28 18.14 -4.29
N LEU A 135 -6.77 16.91 -4.11
CA LEU A 135 -7.50 15.80 -3.49
C LEU A 135 -7.70 16.01 -1.97
N GLY A 136 -6.94 16.92 -1.35
CA GLY A 136 -7.06 17.25 0.07
C GLY A 136 -6.60 16.12 1.00
N LEU A 137 -5.63 15.32 0.55
CA LEU A 137 -5.05 14.18 1.29
C LEU A 137 -3.58 14.39 1.67
N GLY A 138 -3.08 15.63 1.56
CA GLY A 138 -1.68 15.98 1.84
C GLY A 138 -0.77 15.90 0.62
N GLU A 139 0.54 16.00 0.86
CA GLU A 139 1.56 16.05 -0.17
C GLU A 139 1.69 14.71 -0.91
N PRO A 140 1.62 14.69 -2.25
CA PRO A 140 1.75 13.47 -3.05
C PRO A 140 3.20 13.03 -3.25
N GLU A 141 3.45 11.74 -3.13
CA GLU A 141 4.72 11.09 -3.41
C GLU A 141 4.85 10.78 -4.91
N ALA A 142 5.89 11.33 -5.55
CA ALA A 142 6.20 11.08 -6.95
C ALA A 142 6.90 9.72 -7.12
N VAL A 143 6.26 8.79 -7.84
CA VAL A 143 6.78 7.42 -7.99
C VAL A 143 6.76 6.98 -9.46
N SER A 144 7.81 6.27 -9.88
CA SER A 144 7.74 5.38 -11.03
C SER A 144 7.90 3.95 -10.54
N ALA A 145 6.78 3.25 -10.33
CA ALA A 145 6.84 1.87 -9.88
C ALA A 145 7.53 0.96 -10.91
N LEU A 146 7.36 1.26 -12.20
CA LEU A 146 7.96 0.51 -13.30
C LEU A 146 9.49 0.65 -13.32
N HIS A 147 10.03 1.83 -13.02
CA HIS A 147 11.47 2.08 -13.06
C HIS A 147 12.13 2.15 -11.66
N GLY A 148 11.34 2.09 -10.59
CA GLY A 148 11.79 2.08 -9.19
C GLY A 148 12.11 3.44 -8.58
N ARG A 149 11.84 4.55 -9.28
CA ARG A 149 12.08 5.93 -8.80
C ARG A 149 11.08 6.29 -7.69
N GLY A 150 11.54 6.97 -6.64
CA GLY A 150 10.71 7.51 -5.55
C GLY A 150 10.12 6.45 -4.60
N THR A 151 10.22 5.15 -4.92
CA THR A 151 9.69 4.10 -4.04
C THR A 151 10.46 3.98 -2.71
N GLY A 152 11.68 4.51 -2.63
CA GLY A 152 12.44 4.57 -1.36
C GLY A 152 11.82 5.58 -0.41
N ASP A 153 11.70 6.82 -0.90
CA ASP A 153 11.14 7.94 -0.15
C ASP A 153 9.69 7.64 0.28
N LEU A 154 8.88 7.05 -0.62
CA LEU A 154 7.54 6.56 -0.27
C LEU A 154 7.56 5.57 0.90
N LEU A 155 8.46 4.58 0.88
CA LEU A 155 8.52 3.55 1.91
C LEU A 155 9.10 4.08 3.23
N ASP A 156 10.01 5.06 3.17
CA ASP A 156 10.50 5.77 4.35
C ASP A 156 9.37 6.54 5.01
N ARG A 157 8.56 7.28 4.24
CA ARG A 157 7.39 7.98 4.74
C ARG A 157 6.33 7.02 5.27
N LEU A 158 6.02 5.95 4.54
CA LEU A 158 5.11 4.91 5.03
C LEU A 158 5.57 4.34 6.37
N GLY A 159 6.86 4.00 6.48
CA GLY A 159 7.44 3.46 7.71
C GLY A 159 7.32 4.40 8.90
N ALA A 160 7.35 5.72 8.68
CA ALA A 160 7.17 6.73 9.72
C ALA A 160 5.71 6.86 10.20
N GLU A 161 4.73 6.56 9.35
CA GLU A 161 3.30 6.60 9.67
C GLU A 161 2.81 5.32 10.35
N LEU A 162 3.48 4.19 10.11
CA LEU A 162 3.10 2.91 10.71
C LEU A 162 3.36 2.87 12.21
N PRO A 163 2.42 2.32 13.01
CA PRO A 163 2.59 2.19 14.45
C PRO A 163 3.89 1.44 14.77
N ASN A 164 4.60 1.88 15.82
CA ASN A 164 5.80 1.20 16.28
C ASN A 164 5.42 -0.22 16.76
N GLU A 165 5.98 -1.24 16.13
CA GLU A 165 5.91 -2.59 16.70
C GLU A 165 6.70 -2.59 18.01
N ILE A 166 6.03 -2.87 19.12
CA ILE A 166 6.71 -3.16 20.38
C ILE A 166 7.41 -4.51 20.17
N PRO A 167 8.74 -4.62 20.30
CA PRO A 167 9.42 -5.90 20.21
C PRO A 167 8.81 -6.84 21.25
N VAL A 168 8.28 -7.97 20.79
CA VAL A 168 7.92 -9.06 21.70
C VAL A 168 9.25 -9.59 22.22
N GLU A 169 9.55 -9.38 23.50
CA GLU A 169 10.68 -10.05 24.13
C GLU A 169 10.49 -11.56 23.96
N THR A 170 11.26 -12.16 23.07
CA THR A 170 11.43 -13.61 23.03
C THR A 170 12.07 -13.99 24.36
N THR A 171 11.27 -14.50 25.28
CA THR A 171 11.76 -15.05 26.54
C THR A 171 12.48 -16.36 26.20
N GLU A 172 13.76 -16.25 25.84
CA GLU A 172 14.73 -17.34 25.95
C GLU A 172 14.99 -17.59 27.44
N ASP A 173 14.01 -18.11 28.18
CA ASP A 173 14.27 -18.58 29.53
C ASP A 173 13.28 -19.68 29.92
N ASN A 174 13.62 -20.90 29.52
CA ASN A 174 13.33 -22.12 30.27
C ASN A 174 14.28 -23.24 29.82
N LEU A 175 15.59 -22.98 29.91
CA LEU A 175 16.53 -24.08 30.15
C LEU A 175 16.39 -24.46 31.63
N ILE A 176 15.53 -25.44 31.92
CA ILE A 176 15.64 -26.18 33.18
C ILE A 176 16.87 -27.08 33.00
N PRO A 177 17.98 -26.90 33.76
CA PRO A 177 19.03 -27.89 33.74
C PRO A 177 18.47 -29.19 34.36
N ALA A 178 18.47 -30.26 33.57
CA ALA A 178 18.16 -31.59 34.04
C ALA A 178 19.12 -31.91 35.21
N ARG A 179 18.57 -32.00 36.43
CA ARG A 179 19.34 -32.49 37.58
C ARG A 179 19.68 -33.95 37.30
N GLU A 180 20.96 -34.21 37.13
CA GLU A 180 21.53 -35.55 37.16
C GLU A 180 21.14 -36.22 38.50
N SER A 181 20.29 -37.23 38.43
CA SER A 181 20.16 -38.22 39.49
C SER A 181 21.19 -39.32 39.25
N LEU A 182 22.38 -39.12 39.79
CA LEU A 182 23.39 -40.17 39.96
C LEU A 182 23.42 -40.60 41.43
N GLY A 183 23.31 -41.92 41.66
CA GLY A 183 23.83 -42.61 42.84
C GLY A 183 22.88 -42.79 43.99
#